data_AF-A0A7Z7YSQ6-F1
#
_entry.id   AF-A0A7Z7YSQ6-F1
#
_cell.length_a   1.000
_cell.length_b   1.000
_cell.length_c   1.000
_cell.angle_alpha   90.00
_cell.angle_beta   90.00
_cell.angle_gamma   90.00
#
_symmetry.space_group_name_H-M   'P 1'
#
loop_
_entity.id
_entity.type
_entity.pdbx_description
1 polymer ?
#
loop_
_entity_poly.entity_id
_entity_poly.type
_entity_poly.pdbx_seq_one_letter_code
_entity_poly.pdbx_strand_id
1 'polypeptide(L)'
;MFNIHWLTNQEKFSPLGVAIGIAFFFFLIVRPPIEFIRQYLAQWTSNKILYDIRKQLYNHLQALSARFYANNQVGQVISRVINDVEQTKDFILTGLMNIWLDCITIIIALSIMFFLDVKLTFAAIFIFPFYILTVYFFFGRLRKLTRVRSQALAEVHGFLHERVQGMSVIKSFAIEDNEA
;
A
#
# COMPACT_ATOMS: atom_id res chain seq x y z
N MET A 1 -1.77 -5.99 -41.48
CA MET A 1 -1.10 -5.88 -42.80
C MET A 1 -1.13 -4.41 -43.23
N PHE A 2 -0.28 -3.56 -42.65
CA PHE A 2 -0.01 -2.20 -43.14
C PHE A 2 1.51 -2.13 -43.31
N ASN A 3 1.97 -2.37 -44.54
CA ASN A 3 3.39 -2.48 -44.83
C ASN A 3 3.94 -1.07 -45.06
N ILE A 4 4.75 -0.58 -44.12
CA ILE A 4 5.26 0.81 -44.06
C ILE A 4 6.65 0.89 -44.76
N HIS A 5 6.96 -0.03 -45.67
CA HIS A 5 8.32 -0.17 -46.20
C HIS A 5 8.67 0.84 -47.31
N TRP A 6 7.68 1.55 -47.86
CA TRP A 6 7.81 2.49 -49.00
C TRP A 6 7.66 3.98 -48.66
N LEU A 7 7.56 4.36 -47.37
CA LEU A 7 7.53 5.76 -46.96
C LEU A 7 8.96 6.27 -46.67
N THR A 8 9.37 7.35 -47.36
CA THR A 8 10.64 8.06 -47.14
C THR A 8 10.74 8.53 -45.68
N ASN A 9 11.93 8.48 -45.06
CA ASN A 9 12.11 8.77 -43.63
C ASN A 9 11.42 10.09 -43.17
N GLN A 10 11.43 11.15 -44.00
CA GLN A 10 10.76 12.43 -43.71
C GLN A 10 9.22 12.35 -43.61
N GLU A 11 8.54 11.49 -44.40
CA GLU A 11 7.08 11.32 -44.33
C GLU A 11 6.64 10.45 -43.15
N LYS A 12 7.54 9.65 -42.56
CA LYS A 12 7.28 8.93 -41.30
C LYS A 12 7.37 9.86 -40.09
N PHE A 13 8.27 10.85 -40.10
CA PHE A 13 8.50 11.75 -38.97
C PHE A 13 7.32 12.70 -38.68
N SER A 14 6.57 13.13 -39.72
CA SER A 14 5.40 14.01 -39.54
C SER A 14 4.24 13.34 -38.76
N PRO A 15 3.71 12.16 -39.15
CA PRO A 15 2.64 11.51 -38.42
C PRO A 15 3.09 10.97 -37.06
N LEU A 16 4.35 10.53 -36.93
CA LEU A 16 4.93 10.15 -35.62
C LEU A 16 5.01 11.36 -34.68
N GLY A 17 5.43 12.53 -35.16
CA GLY A 17 5.49 13.76 -34.37
C GLY A 17 4.12 14.22 -33.89
N VAL A 18 3.10 14.14 -34.75
CA VAL A 18 1.70 14.45 -34.38
C VAL A 18 1.17 13.44 -33.36
N ALA A 19 1.43 12.14 -33.56
CA ALA A 19 1.01 11.11 -32.60
C ALA A 19 1.67 11.28 -31.23
N ILE A 20 2.97 11.59 -31.19
CA ILE A 20 3.71 11.88 -29.95
C ILE A 20 3.16 13.16 -29.30
N GLY A 21 2.88 14.20 -30.08
CA GLY A 21 2.31 15.46 -29.59
C GLY A 21 0.93 15.27 -28.95
N ILE A 22 0.06 14.48 -29.60
CA ILE A 22 -1.26 14.14 -29.06
C ILE A 22 -1.12 13.29 -27.78
N ALA A 23 -0.23 12.30 -27.77
CA ALA A 23 0.05 11.48 -26.59
C ALA A 23 0.56 12.34 -25.42
N PHE A 24 1.48 13.28 -25.69
CA PHE A 24 1.98 14.23 -24.70
C PHE A 24 0.87 15.12 -24.16
N PHE A 25 0.03 15.67 -25.03
CA PHE A 25 -1.11 16.50 -24.63
C PHE A 25 -2.07 15.73 -23.72
N PHE A 26 -2.44 14.51 -24.09
CA PHE A 26 -3.27 13.64 -23.25
C PHE A 26 -2.61 13.35 -21.90
N PHE A 27 -1.31 13.03 -21.90
CA PHE A 27 -0.60 12.68 -20.68
C PHE A 27 -0.39 13.88 -19.74
N LEU A 28 -0.22 15.09 -20.26
CA LEU A 28 -0.02 16.30 -19.45
C LEU A 28 -1.33 16.95 -19.00
N ILE A 29 -2.36 16.95 -19.85
CA ILE A 29 -3.58 17.73 -19.60
C ILE A 29 -4.73 16.86 -19.13
N VAL A 30 -4.91 15.68 -19.73
CA VAL A 30 -6.08 14.83 -19.46
C VAL A 30 -5.81 13.89 -18.29
N ARG A 31 -4.60 13.30 -18.21
CA ARG A 31 -4.25 12.35 -17.15
C ARG A 31 -4.30 12.96 -15.74
N PRO A 32 -3.72 14.14 -15.45
CA PRO A 32 -3.66 14.63 -14.06
C PRO A 32 -5.02 14.93 -13.43
N PRO A 33 -5.99 15.58 -14.12
CA PRO A 33 -7.33 15.76 -13.57
C PRO A 33 -8.05 14.44 -13.28
N ILE A 34 -7.91 13.44 -14.16
CA ILE A 34 -8.50 12.11 -13.95
C ILE A 34 -7.89 11.46 -12.70
N GLU A 35 -6.56 11.51 -12.57
CA GLU A 35 -5.86 10.93 -11.43
C GLU A 35 -6.24 11.65 -10.12
N PHE A 36 -6.38 12.97 -10.16
CA PHE A 36 -6.85 13.76 -9.03
C PHE A 36 -8.26 13.37 -8.60
N ILE A 37 -9.21 13.29 -9.55
CA ILE A 37 -10.59 12.90 -9.27
C ILE A 37 -10.63 11.46 -8.72
N ARG A 38 -9.85 10.55 -9.31
CA ARG A 38 -9.72 9.16 -8.83
C ARG A 38 -9.27 9.14 -7.37
N GLN A 39 -8.18 9.84 -7.05
CA GLN A 39 -7.62 9.89 -5.69
C GLN A 39 -8.57 10.56 -4.70
N TYR A 40 -9.24 11.65 -5.11
CA TYR A 40 -10.20 12.36 -4.29
C TYR A 40 -11.42 11.48 -3.96
N LEU A 41 -12.02 10.83 -4.97
CA LEU A 41 -13.16 9.93 -4.78
C LEU A 41 -12.78 8.69 -3.95
N ALA A 42 -11.58 8.15 -4.17
CA ALA A 42 -11.02 7.06 -3.36
C ALA A 42 -10.98 7.44 -1.88
N GLN A 43 -10.35 8.58 -1.59
CA GLN A 43 -10.14 9.05 -0.23
C GLN A 43 -11.45 9.45 0.45
N TRP A 44 -12.34 10.11 -0.29
CA TRP A 44 -13.65 10.50 0.20
C TRP A 44 -14.51 9.29 0.56
N THR A 45 -14.60 8.30 -0.34
CA THR A 45 -15.34 7.07 -0.12
C THR A 45 -14.78 6.29 1.07
N SER A 46 -13.46 6.11 1.11
CA SER A 46 -12.81 5.38 2.19
C SER A 46 -13.01 6.06 3.55
N ASN A 47 -12.83 7.37 3.64
CA ASN A 47 -13.05 8.10 4.89
C ASN A 47 -14.51 8.06 5.33
N LYS A 48 -15.46 8.10 4.38
CA LYS A 48 -16.89 7.99 4.68
C LYS A 48 -17.25 6.61 5.26
N ILE A 49 -16.71 5.54 4.68
CA ILE A 49 -16.88 4.18 5.23
C ILE A 49 -16.31 4.09 6.65
N LEU A 50 -15.11 4.64 6.89
CA LEU A 50 -14.50 4.66 8.23
C LEU A 50 -15.38 5.39 9.24
N TYR A 51 -15.92 6.55 8.85
CA TYR A 51 -16.85 7.31 9.68
C TYR A 51 -18.09 6.49 10.05
N ASP A 52 -18.70 5.80 9.07
CA ASP A 52 -19.89 4.99 9.30
C ASP A 52 -19.59 3.78 10.21
N ILE A 53 -18.45 3.12 10.03
CA ILE A 53 -18.00 2.02 10.91
C ILE A 53 -17.80 2.53 12.34
N ARG A 54 -17.06 3.63 12.52
CA ARG A 54 -16.82 4.22 13.86
C ARG A 54 -18.12 4.64 14.54
N LYS A 55 -19.06 5.20 13.78
CA LYS A 55 -20.39 5.58 14.29
C LYS A 55 -21.19 4.36 14.75
N GLN A 56 -21.19 3.28 13.97
CA GLN A 56 -21.87 2.03 14.35
C GLN A 56 -21.23 1.40 15.59
N LEU A 57 -19.90 1.35 15.66
CA LEU A 57 -19.18 0.83 16.82
C LEU A 57 -19.45 1.68 18.07
N TYR A 58 -19.50 3.00 17.94
CA TYR A 58 -19.84 3.88 19.05
C TYR A 58 -21.23 3.58 19.62
N ASN A 59 -22.25 3.46 18.77
CA ASN A 59 -23.60 3.09 19.18
C ASN A 59 -23.64 1.69 19.81
N HIS A 60 -22.89 0.73 19.24
CA HIS A 60 -22.78 -0.62 19.78
C HIS A 60 -22.18 -0.62 21.19
N LEU A 61 -21.10 0.13 21.40
CA LEU A 61 -20.46 0.27 22.72
C LEU A 61 -21.45 0.84 23.75
N GLN A 62 -22.21 1.87 23.41
CA GLN A 62 -23.21 2.43 24.34
C GLN A 62 -24.29 1.42 24.78
N ALA A 63 -24.57 0.41 23.96
CA ALA A 63 -25.54 -0.65 24.27
C ALA A 63 -24.96 -1.83 25.07
N LEU A 64 -23.64 -1.87 25.31
CA LEU A 64 -23.01 -2.98 26.04
C LEU A 64 -23.28 -2.91 27.54
N SER A 65 -23.41 -4.09 28.15
CA SER A 65 -23.64 -4.23 29.59
C SER A 65 -22.46 -3.73 30.43
N ALA A 66 -22.71 -3.30 31.67
CA ALA A 66 -21.67 -2.94 32.63
C ALA A 66 -20.65 -4.06 32.87
N ARG A 67 -21.07 -5.33 32.75
CA ARG A 67 -20.18 -6.50 32.84
C ARG A 67 -19.11 -6.50 31.74
N PHE A 68 -19.42 -6.00 30.55
CA PHE A 68 -18.42 -5.87 29.49
C PHE A 68 -17.32 -4.90 29.90
N TYR A 69 -17.70 -3.73 30.41
CA TYR A 69 -16.76 -2.69 30.86
C TYR A 69 -15.95 -3.09 32.10
N ALA A 70 -16.51 -3.92 32.98
CA ALA A 70 -15.78 -4.47 34.13
C ALA A 70 -14.70 -5.49 33.73
N ASN A 71 -14.87 -6.19 32.61
CA ASN A 71 -13.98 -7.27 32.17
C ASN A 71 -13.04 -6.88 31.01
N ASN A 72 -13.15 -5.67 30.47
CA ASN A 72 -12.34 -5.22 29.33
C ASN A 72 -11.66 -3.89 29.64
N GLN A 73 -10.38 -3.78 29.29
CA GLN A 73 -9.64 -2.52 29.42
C GLN A 73 -10.12 -1.50 28.39
N VAL A 74 -10.45 -0.28 28.84
CA VAL A 74 -10.91 0.82 28.00
C VAL A 74 -9.93 1.11 26.85
N GLY A 75 -8.62 1.06 27.12
CA GLY A 75 -7.59 1.27 26.10
C GLY A 75 -7.64 0.28 24.94
N GLN A 76 -7.94 -1.00 25.22
CA GLN A 76 -8.09 -2.01 24.17
C GLN A 76 -9.32 -1.75 23.31
N VAL A 77 -10.43 -1.33 23.92
CA VAL A 77 -11.66 -0.98 23.20
C VAL A 77 -11.43 0.23 22.28
N ILE A 78 -10.79 1.28 22.80
CA ILE A 78 -10.44 2.48 22.01
C ILE A 78 -9.50 2.10 20.86
N SER A 79 -8.49 1.27 21.11
CA SER A 79 -7.56 0.84 20.06
C SER A 79 -8.29 0.11 18.93
N ARG A 80 -9.26 -0.76 19.23
CA ARG A 80 -10.05 -1.45 18.20
C ARG A 80 -10.89 -0.48 17.37
N VAL A 81 -11.55 0.49 18.01
CA VAL A 81 -12.41 1.45 17.31
C VAL A 81 -11.61 2.45 16.45
N ILE A 82 -10.43 2.84 16.91
CA ILE A 82 -9.62 3.84 16.20
C ILE A 82 -8.66 3.16 15.24
N ASN A 83 -7.76 2.32 15.74
CA ASN A 83 -6.63 1.78 14.99
C ASN A 83 -7.05 0.63 14.07
N ASP A 84 -7.79 -0.37 14.56
CA ASP A 84 -8.16 -1.51 13.71
C ASP A 84 -9.12 -1.09 12.59
N VAL A 85 -10.04 -0.15 12.88
CA VAL A 85 -10.90 0.46 11.85
C VAL A 85 -10.10 1.28 10.85
N GLU A 86 -9.08 2.03 11.30
CA GLU A 86 -8.18 2.73 10.38
C GLU A 86 -7.42 1.75 9.48
N GLN A 87 -6.96 0.61 9.99
CA GLN A 87 -6.29 -0.40 9.16
C GLN A 87 -7.23 -1.00 8.09
N THR A 88 -8.54 -1.01 8.33
CA THR A 88 -9.53 -1.43 7.32
C THR A 88 -9.55 -0.50 6.10
N LYS A 89 -9.08 0.75 6.24
CA LYS A 89 -8.92 1.71 5.14
C LYS A 89 -8.00 1.20 4.05
N ASP A 90 -6.88 0.59 4.43
CA ASP A 90 -5.88 0.10 3.48
C ASP A 90 -6.44 -1.06 2.65
N PHE A 91 -7.31 -1.88 3.25
CA PHE A 91 -8.04 -2.91 2.52
C PHE A 91 -8.99 -2.30 1.47
N ILE A 92 -9.67 -1.20 1.80
CA ILE A 92 -10.57 -0.51 0.86
C ILE A 92 -9.78 0.13 -0.28
N LEU A 93 -8.73 0.89 0.04
CA LEU A 93 -7.95 1.63 -0.96
C LEU A 93 -7.10 0.69 -1.82
N THR A 94 -6.31 -0.18 -1.19
CA THR A 94 -5.38 -1.04 -1.92
C THR A 94 -6.12 -2.24 -2.51
N GLY A 95 -6.94 -2.91 -1.69
CA GLY A 95 -7.62 -4.15 -2.06
C GLY A 95 -8.73 -3.94 -3.07
N LEU A 96 -9.67 -3.03 -2.81
CA LEU A 96 -10.86 -2.87 -3.65
C LEU A 96 -10.65 -1.92 -4.84
N MET A 97 -9.76 -0.92 -4.75
CA MET A 97 -9.58 0.03 -5.85
C MET A 97 -8.40 -0.27 -6.76
N ASN A 98 -7.26 -0.72 -6.23
CA ASN A 98 -6.04 -0.85 -7.05
C ASN A 98 -5.87 -2.25 -7.66
N ILE A 99 -6.14 -3.34 -6.92
CA ILE A 99 -5.93 -4.71 -7.42
C ILE A 99 -6.67 -4.98 -8.74
N TRP A 100 -7.92 -4.53 -8.85
CA TRP A 100 -8.70 -4.72 -10.08
C TRP A 100 -8.10 -3.97 -11.26
N LEU A 101 -7.58 -2.76 -11.04
CA LEU A 101 -6.93 -1.99 -12.09
C LEU A 101 -5.66 -2.70 -12.57
N ASP A 102 -4.81 -3.16 -11.65
CA ASP A 102 -3.59 -3.88 -11.99
C ASP A 102 -3.90 -5.18 -12.75
N CYS A 103 -4.89 -5.95 -12.29
CA CYS A 103 -5.36 -7.16 -12.99
C CYS A 103 -5.84 -6.85 -14.42
N ILE A 104 -6.68 -5.81 -14.59
CA ILE A 104 -7.18 -5.40 -15.90
C ILE A 104 -6.02 -4.94 -16.80
N THR A 105 -5.09 -4.14 -16.27
CA THR A 105 -3.92 -3.67 -17.02
C THR A 105 -3.07 -4.85 -17.48
N ILE A 106 -2.81 -5.83 -16.61
CA ILE A 106 -2.07 -7.04 -16.97
C ILE A 106 -2.80 -7.84 -18.05
N ILE A 107 -4.11 -8.04 -17.91
CA ILE A 107 -4.91 -8.78 -18.90
C ILE A 107 -4.89 -8.07 -20.27
N ILE A 108 -5.09 -6.76 -20.30
CA ILE A 108 -5.07 -5.97 -21.54
C ILE A 108 -3.68 -6.02 -22.16
N ALA A 109 -2.63 -5.79 -21.37
CA ALA A 109 -1.25 -5.81 -21.85
C ALA A 109 -0.89 -7.18 -22.44
N LEU A 110 -1.16 -8.27 -21.71
CA LEU A 110 -0.92 -9.63 -22.19
C LEU A 110 -1.73 -9.94 -23.45
N SER A 111 -2.99 -9.53 -23.51
CA SER A 111 -3.83 -9.73 -24.70
C SER A 111 -3.21 -9.05 -25.92
N ILE A 112 -2.82 -7.77 -25.80
CA ILE A 112 -2.17 -7.02 -26.88
C ILE A 112 -0.85 -7.69 -27.29
N MET A 113 -0.02 -8.09 -26.33
CA MET A 113 1.24 -8.77 -26.61
C MET A 113 1.02 -10.09 -27.36
N PHE A 114 0.04 -10.90 -26.94
CA PHE A 114 -0.33 -12.15 -27.62
C PHE A 114 -0.82 -11.92 -29.06
N PHE A 115 -1.58 -10.86 -29.31
CA PHE A 115 -2.01 -10.49 -30.67
C PHE A 115 -0.86 -10.00 -31.55
N LEU A 116 0.19 -9.43 -30.96
CA LEU A 116 1.32 -8.86 -31.70
C LEU A 116 2.34 -9.94 -32.09
N ASP A 117 2.85 -10.69 -31.09
CA ASP A 117 3.74 -11.82 -31.30
C ASP A 117 3.70 -12.78 -30.09
N VAL A 118 3.20 -13.99 -30.34
CA VAL A 118 3.07 -15.03 -29.32
C VAL A 118 4.43 -15.49 -28.79
N LYS A 119 5.46 -15.60 -29.65
CA LYS A 119 6.80 -16.07 -29.25
C LYS A 119 7.49 -15.05 -28.35
N LEU A 120 7.38 -13.76 -28.68
CA LEU A 120 7.94 -12.68 -27.87
C LEU A 120 7.24 -12.59 -26.49
N THR A 121 5.93 -12.83 -26.46
CA THR A 121 5.15 -12.85 -25.21
C THR A 121 5.59 -13.99 -24.28
N PHE A 122 5.82 -15.19 -24.81
CA PHE A 122 6.36 -16.30 -24.01
C PHE A 122 7.77 -16.01 -23.48
N ALA A 123 8.62 -15.34 -24.27
CA ALA A 123 9.93 -14.91 -23.80
C ALA A 123 9.83 -13.90 -22.63
N ALA A 124 8.86 -12.98 -22.66
CA ALA A 124 8.60 -12.06 -21.56
C ALA A 124 8.04 -12.77 -20.31
N ILE A 125 7.09 -13.70 -20.49
CA ILE A 125 6.51 -14.49 -19.38
C ILE A 125 7.58 -15.38 -18.73
N PHE A 126 8.57 -15.85 -19.49
CA PHE A 126 9.65 -16.69 -18.94
C PHE A 126 10.47 -16.01 -17.84
N ILE A 127 10.49 -14.67 -17.77
CA ILE A 127 11.14 -13.91 -16.71
C ILE A 127 10.35 -13.98 -15.39
N PHE A 128 9.03 -14.14 -15.44
CA PHE A 128 8.17 -14.15 -14.25
C PHE A 128 8.50 -15.28 -13.27
N PRO A 129 8.70 -16.54 -13.69
CA PRO A 129 9.15 -17.61 -12.80
C PRO A 129 10.44 -17.27 -12.05
N PHE A 130 11.43 -16.67 -12.72
CA PHE A 130 12.67 -16.24 -12.08
C PHE A 130 12.44 -15.13 -11.04
N TYR A 131 11.58 -14.16 -11.38
CA TYR A 131 11.19 -13.11 -10.44
C TYR A 131 10.48 -13.69 -9.20
N ILE A 132 9.48 -14.55 -9.41
CA ILE A 132 8.72 -15.20 -8.33
C ILE A 132 9.65 -16.05 -7.47
N LEU A 133 10.55 -16.84 -8.07
CA LEU A 133 11.51 -17.67 -7.35
C LEU A 133 12.45 -16.82 -6.49
N THR A 134 12.93 -15.71 -7.04
CA THR A 134 13.78 -14.75 -6.31
C THR A 134 13.03 -14.18 -5.12
N VAL A 135 11.81 -13.66 -5.33
CA VAL A 135 10.98 -13.14 -4.24
C VAL A 135 10.75 -14.22 -3.19
N TYR A 136 10.34 -15.43 -3.59
CA TYR A 136 10.08 -16.54 -2.67
C TYR A 136 11.30 -16.90 -1.81
N PHE A 137 12.48 -17.00 -2.45
CA PHE A 137 13.73 -17.32 -1.76
C PHE A 137 14.13 -16.25 -0.73
N PHE A 138 14.01 -14.97 -1.09
CA PHE A 138 14.40 -13.88 -0.20
C PHE A 138 13.35 -13.54 0.86
N PHE A 139 12.05 -13.74 0.57
CA PHE A 139 10.96 -13.32 1.43
C PHE A 139 11.02 -13.97 2.82
N GLY A 140 11.34 -15.27 2.89
CA GLY A 140 11.49 -15.98 4.17
C GLY A 140 12.59 -15.40 5.05
N ARG A 141 13.77 -15.13 4.46
CA ARG A 141 14.91 -14.52 5.16
C ARG A 141 14.59 -13.09 5.60
N LEU A 142 13.99 -12.30 4.72
CA LEU A 142 13.58 -10.93 5.01
C LEU A 142 12.60 -10.89 6.18
N ARG A 143 11.58 -11.77 6.18
CA ARG A 143 10.60 -11.89 7.27
C ARG A 143 11.27 -12.22 8.60
N LYS A 144 12.26 -13.13 8.61
CA LYS A 144 13.01 -13.47 9.83
C LYS A 144 13.84 -12.29 10.34
N LEU A 145 14.56 -11.60 9.45
CA LEU A 145 15.37 -10.42 9.81
C LEU A 145 14.49 -9.28 10.32
N THR A 146 13.34 -9.03 9.69
CA THR A 146 12.37 -8.04 10.16
C THR A 146 11.84 -8.38 11.54
N ARG A 147 11.58 -9.66 11.83
CA ARG A 147 11.16 -10.10 13.17
C ARG A 147 12.24 -9.86 14.23
N VAL A 148 13.50 -10.22 13.93
CA VAL A 148 14.63 -9.96 14.84
C VAL A 148 14.83 -8.47 15.08
N ARG A 149 14.80 -7.66 14.01
CA ARG A 149 14.86 -6.20 14.11
C ARG A 149 13.73 -5.64 14.97
N SER A 150 12.50 -6.11 14.76
CA SER A 150 11.34 -5.68 15.53
C SER A 150 11.45 -6.05 17.01
N GLN A 151 12.01 -7.22 17.32
CA GLN A 151 12.25 -7.66 18.68
C GLN A 151 13.30 -6.79 19.38
N ALA A 152 14.43 -6.52 18.74
CA ALA A 152 15.47 -5.64 19.28
C ALA A 152 14.94 -4.20 19.51
N LEU A 153 14.11 -3.68 18.59
CA LEU A 153 13.42 -2.40 18.78
C LEU A 153 12.48 -2.42 19.99
N ALA A 154 11.72 -3.51 20.19
CA ALA A 154 10.83 -3.65 21.34
C ALA A 154 11.62 -3.70 22.67
N GLU A 155 12.77 -4.36 22.69
CA GLU A 155 13.66 -4.40 23.86
C GLU A 155 14.21 -3.01 24.19
N VAL A 156 14.69 -2.26 23.20
CA VAL A 156 15.15 -0.87 23.40
C VAL A 156 14.02 0.03 23.89
N HIS A 157 12.82 -0.09 23.30
CA HIS A 157 11.65 0.67 23.75
C HIS A 157 11.22 0.30 25.17
N GLY A 158 11.27 -0.99 25.53
CA GLY A 158 11.00 -1.47 26.88
C GLY A 158 11.99 -0.90 27.89
N PHE A 159 13.28 -0.97 27.58
CA PHE A 159 14.35 -0.38 28.39
C PHE A 159 14.12 1.13 28.60
N LEU A 160 13.87 1.89 27.53
CA LEU A 160 13.58 3.33 27.64
C LEU A 160 12.33 3.60 28.49
N HIS A 161 11.26 2.81 28.33
CA HIS A 161 10.03 3.00 29.09
C HIS A 161 10.26 2.78 30.58
N GLU A 162 10.97 1.71 30.95
CA GLU A 162 11.30 1.38 32.34
C GLU A 162 12.17 2.47 32.98
N ARG A 163 13.20 2.96 32.26
CA ARG A 163 14.07 4.05 32.74
C ARG A 163 13.32 5.37 32.89
N VAL A 164 12.46 5.72 31.94
CA VAL A 164 11.65 6.95 32.01
C VAL A 164 10.65 6.87 33.16
N GLN A 165 9.99 5.73 33.37
CA GLN A 165 9.05 5.53 34.47
C GLN A 165 9.77 5.50 35.83
N GLY A 166 10.98 4.94 35.89
CA GLY A 166 11.84 4.88 37.08
C GLY A 166 12.77 6.08 37.29
N MET A 167 12.67 7.12 36.45
CA MET A 167 13.61 8.24 36.42
C MET A 167 13.78 8.95 37.78
N SER A 168 12.71 9.01 38.58
CA SER A 168 12.76 9.57 39.93
C SER A 168 13.68 8.78 40.85
N VAL A 169 13.70 7.44 40.76
CA VAL A 169 14.57 6.56 41.55
C VAL A 169 16.01 6.68 41.07
N ILE A 170 16.22 6.65 39.75
CA ILE A 170 17.55 6.78 39.13
C ILE A 170 18.22 8.09 39.56
N LYS A 171 17.48 9.21 39.49
CA LYS A 171 17.94 10.53 39.93
C LYS A 171 18.16 10.62 41.44
N SER A 172 17.36 9.90 42.24
CA SER A 172 17.48 9.94 43.71
C SER A 172 18.73 9.24 44.22
N PHE A 173 19.21 8.22 43.50
CA PHE A 173 20.43 7.46 43.85
C PHE A 173 21.67 7.86 43.03
N ALA A 174 21.55 8.83 42.13
CA ALA A 174 22.63 9.29 41.23
C ALA A 174 23.30 8.14 40.44
N ILE A 175 22.50 7.21 39.91
CA ILE A 175 22.95 6.00 39.20
C ILE A 175 22.82 6.12 37.68
N GLU A 176 22.76 7.33 37.12
CA GLU A 176 22.59 7.56 35.69
C GLU A 176 23.68 6.89 34.84
N ASP A 177 24.94 6.97 35.25
CA ASP A 177 26.09 6.42 34.51
C ASP A 177 26.10 4.88 34.47
N ASN A 178 25.40 4.23 35.40
CA ASN A 178 25.28 2.77 35.47
C ASN A 178 24.08 2.23 34.67
N GLU A 179 23.11 3.09 34.36
CA GLU A 179 21.87 2.73 33.67
C GLU A 179 21.74 3.33 32.26
N ALA A 180 22.75 4.07 31.82
CA ALA A 180 22.90 4.66 30.49
C ALA A 180 23.21 3.62 29.39
#